data_AF-A0A2S7UX51-F1
#
_entry.id   AF-A0A2S7UX51-F1
#
_cell.length_a   1.000
_cell.length_b   1.000
_cell.length_c   1.000
_cell.angle_alpha   90.00
_cell.angle_beta   90.00
_cell.angle_gamma   90.00
#
_symmetry.space_group_name_H-M   'P 1'
#
loop_
_entity.id
_entity.type
_entity.pdbx_description
1 polymer ?
#
loop_
_entity_poly.entity_id
_entity_poly.type
_entity_poly.pdbx_seq_one_letter_code
_entity_poly.pdbx_strand_id
1 'polypeptide(L)'
;MNSSDRHVIVKKQRPVNLELTSFMPASAIASILHRVSGVVFFFALIFVIVAWTMSLQSAESFELAKSLMQGVIGKVIVIAILAALSFHTIIGLRHLVMDMGYWEELESGNLSAKLAIAIWVVTVILAGVWIW
;
A
#
# COMPACT_ATOMS: atom_id res chain seq x y z
N MET A 1 59.75 16.79 6.85
CA MET A 1 58.49 17.30 7.44
C MET A 1 57.54 16.12 7.54
N ASN A 2 57.19 15.74 8.77
CA ASN A 2 56.38 14.55 9.07
C ASN A 2 54.91 14.81 8.71
N SER A 3 54.28 13.93 7.94
CA SER A 3 52.90 14.06 7.46
C SER A 3 51.84 13.73 8.54
N SER A 4 52.28 13.51 9.78
CA SER A 4 51.45 13.02 10.89
C SER A 4 50.58 14.06 11.59
N ASP A 5 50.72 15.36 11.26
CA ASP A 5 50.01 16.46 11.94
C ASP A 5 48.95 17.14 11.06
N ARG A 6 48.24 16.39 10.21
CA ARG A 6 47.01 16.91 9.58
C ARG A 6 45.84 16.72 10.53
N HIS A 7 45.53 17.75 11.33
CA HIS A 7 44.24 17.84 12.02
C HIS A 7 43.11 17.84 10.99
N VAL A 8 42.46 16.67 10.81
CA VAL A 8 41.24 16.57 10.03
C VAL A 8 40.14 17.27 10.82
N ILE A 9 39.76 18.48 10.39
CA ILE A 9 38.64 19.22 10.99
C ILE A 9 37.34 18.50 10.59
N VAL A 10 36.84 17.62 11.47
CA VAL A 10 35.52 17.00 11.30
C VAL A 10 34.48 18.03 11.69
N LYS A 11 33.68 18.48 10.72
CA LYS A 11 32.60 19.45 10.95
C LYS A 11 31.54 18.82 11.87
N LYS A 12 31.26 19.46 13.01
CA LYS A 12 30.21 19.01 13.95
C LYS A 12 28.85 19.03 13.25
N GLN A 13 28.24 17.86 13.10
CA GLN A 13 26.93 17.71 12.47
C GLN A 13 25.84 18.23 13.41
N ARG A 14 24.95 19.09 12.91
CA ARG A 14 23.86 19.66 13.72
C ARG A 14 22.81 18.58 13.99
N PRO A 15 22.19 18.57 15.19
CA PRO A 15 21.11 17.64 15.49
C PRO A 15 19.89 17.94 14.58
N VAL A 16 19.25 16.88 14.11
CA VAL A 16 18.02 16.93 13.29
C VAL A 16 16.87 16.46 14.17
N ASN A 17 15.81 17.24 14.27
CA ASN A 17 14.58 16.80 14.93
C ASN A 17 13.78 15.90 13.98
N LEU A 18 13.88 14.58 14.16
CA LEU A 18 13.18 13.56 13.37
C LEU A 18 12.14 12.83 14.23
N GLU A 19 11.15 13.57 14.73
CA GLU A 19 10.04 13.01 15.49
C GLU A 19 8.94 12.48 14.55
N LEU A 20 9.03 11.19 14.23
CA LEU A 20 8.10 10.50 13.30
C LEU A 20 6.75 10.15 13.93
N THR A 21 6.60 10.30 15.24
CA THR A 21 5.38 9.96 16.00
C THR A 21 4.51 11.19 16.30
N SER A 22 4.87 12.36 15.77
CA SER A 22 4.06 13.57 15.90
C SER A 22 2.69 13.41 15.20
N PHE A 23 1.73 14.27 15.54
CA PHE A 23 0.36 14.23 15.01
C PHE A 23 0.38 14.28 13.47
N MET A 24 -0.05 13.19 12.82
CA MET A 24 -0.16 13.11 11.37
C MET A 24 -1.59 13.36 10.90
N PRO A 25 -1.82 14.30 9.98
CA PRO A 25 -3.14 14.49 9.38
C PRO A 25 -3.58 13.26 8.56
N ALA A 26 -4.88 13.11 8.34
CA ALA A 26 -5.44 11.98 7.60
C ALA A 26 -4.86 11.87 6.17
N SER A 27 -4.58 13.01 5.53
CA SER A 27 -3.92 13.07 4.22
C SER A 27 -2.50 12.49 4.23
N ALA A 28 -1.72 12.73 5.29
CA ALA A 28 -0.37 12.18 5.43
C ALA A 28 -0.41 10.66 5.66
N ILE A 29 -1.32 10.19 6.50
CA ILE A 29 -1.55 8.75 6.73
C ILE A 29 -1.92 8.07 5.41
N ALA A 30 -2.90 8.62 4.67
CA ALA A 30 -3.32 8.08 3.38
C ALA A 30 -2.15 8.00 2.38
N SER A 31 -1.28 9.00 2.34
CA SER A 31 -0.08 9.02 1.47
C SER A 31 0.94 7.93 1.84
N ILE A 32 1.24 7.74 3.13
CA ILE A 32 2.15 6.68 3.58
C ILE A 32 1.55 5.31 3.25
N LEU A 33 0.27 5.10 3.56
CA LEU A 33 -0.43 3.85 3.26
C LEU A 33 -0.50 3.59 1.75
N HIS A 34 -0.62 4.62 0.90
CA HIS A 34 -0.63 4.44 -0.56
C HIS A 34 0.71 3.89 -1.05
N ARG A 35 1.83 4.43 -0.52
CA ARG A 35 3.18 3.91 -0.79
C ARG A 35 3.33 2.46 -0.33
N VAL A 36 2.94 2.17 0.90
CA VAL A 36 3.02 0.81 1.46
C VAL A 36 2.16 -0.17 0.66
N SER A 37 0.92 0.21 0.32
CA SER A 37 0.00 -0.63 -0.46
C SER A 37 0.55 -0.97 -1.84
N GLY A 38 1.26 -0.05 -2.50
CA GLY A 38 1.92 -0.31 -3.78
C GLY A 38 3.02 -1.35 -3.66
N VAL A 39 3.86 -1.26 -2.62
CA VAL A 39 4.90 -2.27 -2.35
C VAL A 39 4.29 -3.62 -2.00
N VAL A 40 3.28 -3.65 -1.13
CA VAL A 40 2.56 -4.88 -0.77
C VAL A 40 1.94 -5.52 -2.01
N PHE A 41 1.27 -4.74 -2.85
CA PHE A 41 0.65 -5.25 -4.06
C PHE A 41 1.68 -5.77 -5.08
N PHE A 42 2.81 -5.08 -5.22
CA PHE A 42 3.91 -5.53 -6.08
C PHE A 42 4.39 -6.95 -5.72
N PHE A 43 4.58 -7.25 -4.44
CA PHE A 43 4.93 -8.60 -4.01
C PHE A 43 3.74 -9.58 -4.07
N ALA A 44 2.52 -9.10 -3.81
CA ALA A 44 1.31 -9.89 -3.96
C ALA A 44 1.08 -10.41 -5.39
N LEU A 45 1.56 -9.68 -6.41
CA LEU A 45 1.46 -10.12 -7.81
C LEU A 45 2.12 -11.48 -8.05
N ILE A 46 3.11 -11.88 -7.25
CA ILE A 46 3.71 -13.22 -7.34
C ILE A 46 2.62 -14.29 -7.12
N PHE A 47 1.79 -14.14 -6.09
CA PHE A 47 0.70 -15.07 -5.81
C PHE A 47 -0.35 -15.05 -6.92
N VAL A 48 -0.68 -13.87 -7.43
CA VAL A 48 -1.65 -13.71 -8.54
C VAL A 48 -1.15 -14.43 -9.79
N ILE A 49 0.11 -14.21 -10.18
CA ILE A 49 0.71 -14.80 -11.39
C ILE A 49 0.84 -16.31 -11.25
N VAL A 50 1.24 -16.82 -10.07
CA VAL A 50 1.34 -18.27 -9.83
C VAL A 50 -0.04 -18.92 -9.92
N ALA A 51 -1.04 -18.38 -9.23
CA ALA A 51 -2.40 -18.93 -9.28
C ALA A 51 -3.01 -18.83 -10.68
N TRP A 52 -2.77 -17.73 -11.39
CA TRP A 52 -3.20 -17.56 -12.78
C TRP A 52 -2.56 -18.61 -13.69
N THR A 53 -1.24 -18.79 -13.59
CA THR A 53 -0.53 -19.79 -14.38
C THR A 53 -1.06 -21.21 -14.11
N MET A 54 -1.23 -21.58 -12.84
CA MET A 54 -1.80 -22.88 -12.45
C MET A 54 -3.22 -23.07 -13.01
N SER A 55 -4.03 -22.02 -13.01
CA SER A 55 -5.41 -22.10 -13.52
C SER A 55 -5.51 -22.38 -15.02
N LEU A 56 -4.45 -22.12 -15.80
CA LEU A 56 -4.45 -22.26 -17.25
C LEU A 56 -3.68 -23.49 -17.77
N GLN A 57 -2.96 -24.21 -16.91
CA GLN A 57 -2.08 -25.30 -17.33
C GLN A 57 -2.83 -26.59 -17.74
N SER A 58 -3.80 -27.04 -16.94
CA SER A 58 -4.61 -28.23 -17.19
C SER A 58 -5.88 -28.20 -16.32
N ALA A 59 -6.81 -29.13 -16.57
CA ALA A 59 -8.00 -29.28 -15.72
C ALA A 59 -7.63 -29.68 -14.28
N GLU A 60 -6.62 -30.53 -14.11
CA GLU A 60 -6.15 -30.96 -12.78
C GLU A 60 -5.50 -29.79 -12.02
N SER A 61 -4.65 -29.00 -12.68
CA SER A 61 -4.01 -27.85 -12.05
C SER A 61 -5.01 -26.73 -11.72
N PHE A 62 -6.07 -26.58 -12.53
CA PHE A 62 -7.17 -25.67 -12.25
C PHE A 62 -7.93 -26.08 -10.98
N GLU A 63 -8.31 -27.36 -10.83
CA GLU A 63 -8.98 -27.84 -9.63
C GLU A 63 -8.09 -27.72 -8.39
N LEU A 64 -6.77 -27.94 -8.53
CA LEU A 64 -5.83 -27.67 -7.44
C LEU A 64 -5.83 -26.18 -7.05
N ALA A 65 -5.67 -25.25 -8.02
CA ALA A 65 -5.67 -23.81 -7.75
C ALA A 65 -6.98 -23.36 -7.08
N LYS A 66 -8.11 -23.86 -7.57
CA LYS A 66 -9.45 -23.62 -7.01
C LYS A 66 -9.54 -24.14 -5.57
N SER A 67 -9.07 -25.35 -5.29
CA SER A 67 -9.10 -25.92 -3.93
C SER A 67 -8.27 -25.08 -2.93
N LEU A 68 -7.09 -24.61 -3.37
CA LEU A 68 -6.23 -23.73 -2.57
C LEU A 68 -6.91 -22.39 -2.27
N MET A 69 -7.56 -21.79 -3.27
CA MET A 69 -8.30 -20.53 -3.13
C MET A 69 -9.57 -20.65 -2.30
N GLN A 70 -10.25 -21.80 -2.34
CA GLN A 70 -11.45 -22.05 -1.53
C GLN A 70 -11.14 -22.32 -0.05
N GLY A 71 -9.90 -22.73 0.26
CA GLY A 71 -9.43 -22.86 1.63
C GLY A 71 -9.40 -21.51 2.36
N VAL A 72 -9.53 -21.55 3.69
CA VAL A 72 -9.57 -20.35 4.54
C VAL A 72 -8.34 -19.45 4.31
N ILE A 73 -7.14 -20.03 4.23
CA ILE A 73 -5.90 -19.29 3.98
C ILE A 73 -5.92 -18.64 2.59
N GLY A 74 -6.40 -19.36 1.57
CA GLY A 74 -6.54 -18.83 0.21
C GLY A 74 -7.48 -17.63 0.16
N LYS A 75 -8.66 -17.75 0.78
CA LYS A 75 -9.63 -16.64 0.90
C LYS A 75 -9.02 -15.41 1.60
N VAL A 76 -8.31 -15.61 2.72
CA VAL A 76 -7.64 -14.52 3.44
C VAL A 76 -6.58 -13.84 2.58
N ILE A 77 -5.74 -14.62 1.88
CA ILE A 77 -4.74 -14.08 0.96
C ILE A 77 -5.42 -13.27 -0.15
N VAL A 78 -6.45 -13.81 -0.81
CA VAL A 78 -7.18 -13.11 -1.87
C VAL A 78 -7.76 -11.79 -1.37
N ILE A 79 -8.38 -11.78 -0.18
CA ILE A 79 -8.91 -10.55 0.42
C ILE A 79 -7.80 -9.55 0.75
N ALA A 80 -6.65 -10.00 1.26
CA ALA A 80 -5.51 -9.12 1.53
C ALA A 80 -4.96 -8.49 0.24
N ILE A 81 -4.88 -9.26 -0.86
CA ILE A 81 -4.47 -8.76 -2.17
C ILE A 81 -5.46 -7.73 -2.70
N LEU A 82 -6.77 -8.04 -2.63
CA LEU A 82 -7.83 -7.11 -3.03
C LEU A 82 -7.85 -5.85 -2.17
N ALA A 83 -7.58 -5.97 -0.86
CA ALA A 83 -7.49 -4.83 0.04
C ALA A 83 -6.31 -3.92 -0.31
N ALA A 84 -5.13 -4.48 -0.59
CA ALA A 84 -3.96 -3.70 -1.00
C ALA A 84 -4.19 -3.02 -2.36
N LEU A 85 -4.70 -3.76 -3.35
CA LEU A 85 -5.01 -3.24 -4.69
C LEU A 85 -6.04 -2.12 -4.61
N SER A 86 -7.18 -2.37 -3.96
CA SER A 86 -8.26 -1.37 -3.88
C SER A 86 -7.82 -0.13 -3.13
N PHE A 87 -7.06 -0.24 -2.03
CA PHE A 87 -6.51 0.93 -1.35
C PHE A 87 -5.62 1.75 -2.29
N HIS A 88 -4.68 1.07 -2.96
CA HIS A 88 -3.75 1.72 -3.88
C HIS A 88 -4.48 2.44 -5.00
N THR A 89 -5.48 1.79 -5.62
CA THR A 89 -6.30 2.38 -6.68
C THR A 89 -7.15 3.54 -6.18
N ILE A 90 -7.86 3.40 -5.06
CA ILE A 90 -8.75 4.46 -4.54
C ILE A 90 -7.93 5.72 -4.18
N ILE A 91 -6.80 5.55 -3.49
CA ILE A 91 -5.93 6.70 -3.16
C ILE A 91 -5.21 7.23 -4.42
N GLY A 92 -4.84 6.36 -5.37
CA GLY A 92 -4.30 6.77 -6.66
C GLY A 92 -5.28 7.64 -7.46
N LEU A 93 -6.56 7.24 -7.51
CA LEU A 93 -7.63 8.06 -8.11
C LEU A 93 -7.80 9.39 -7.36
N ARG A 94 -7.73 9.38 -6.03
CA ARG A 94 -7.72 10.61 -5.24
C ARG A 94 -6.55 11.51 -5.62
N HIS A 95 -5.35 10.97 -5.83
CA HIS A 95 -4.20 11.73 -6.30
C HIS A 95 -4.43 12.33 -7.69
N LEU A 96 -4.96 11.56 -8.65
CA LEU A 96 -5.27 12.08 -9.98
C LEU A 96 -6.30 13.22 -9.94
N VAL A 97 -7.30 13.16 -9.05
CA VAL A 97 -8.25 14.26 -8.85
C VAL A 97 -7.56 15.49 -8.24
N MET A 98 -6.60 15.30 -7.33
CA MET A 98 -5.80 16.41 -6.82
C MET A 98 -4.90 17.03 -7.89
N ASP A 99 -4.33 16.21 -8.78
CA ASP A 99 -3.51 16.69 -9.90
C ASP A 99 -4.32 17.55 -10.90
N MET A 100 -5.66 17.43 -10.89
CA MET A 100 -6.59 18.28 -11.63
C MET A 100 -6.93 19.60 -10.91
N GLY A 101 -6.34 19.87 -9.74
CA GLY A 101 -6.56 21.11 -8.97
C GLY A 101 -7.69 21.04 -7.94
N TYR A 102 -8.15 19.84 -7.56
CA TYR A 102 -9.18 19.67 -6.53
C TYR A 102 -8.59 19.28 -5.17
N TRP A 103 -9.28 19.63 -4.08
CA TRP A 103 -8.92 19.27 -2.69
C TRP A 103 -7.53 19.77 -2.22
N GLU A 104 -7.11 20.95 -2.67
CA GLU A 104 -5.79 21.53 -2.34
C GLU A 104 -5.70 22.08 -0.90
N GLU A 105 -6.82 22.51 -0.33
CA GLU A 105 -6.86 23.07 1.02
C GLU A 105 -6.76 22.00 2.10
N LEU A 106 -6.13 22.30 3.24
CA LEU A 106 -5.90 21.34 4.33
C LEU A 106 -7.17 20.61 4.79
N GLU A 107 -8.28 21.33 4.93
CA GLU A 107 -9.56 20.75 5.34
C GLU A 107 -10.11 19.81 4.27
N SER A 108 -10.15 20.27 3.02
CA SER A 108 -10.64 19.50 1.87
C SER A 108 -9.77 18.27 1.56
N GLY A 109 -8.46 18.39 1.71
CA GLY A 109 -7.50 17.30 1.57
C GLY A 109 -7.65 16.24 2.66
N ASN A 110 -7.92 16.65 3.90
CA ASN A 110 -8.20 15.72 5.00
C ASN A 110 -9.57 15.04 4.86
N LEU A 111 -10.60 15.79 4.45
CA LEU A 111 -11.93 15.23 4.22
C LEU A 111 -11.91 14.19 3.11
N SER A 112 -11.30 14.52 1.96
CA SER A 112 -11.16 13.58 0.84
C SER A 112 -10.39 12.32 1.23
N ALA A 113 -9.33 12.44 2.05
CA ALA A 113 -8.58 11.30 2.55
C ALA A 113 -9.43 10.39 3.45
N LYS A 114 -10.20 10.98 4.38
CA LYS A 114 -11.13 10.22 5.26
C LYS A 114 -12.21 9.49 4.44
N LEU A 115 -12.81 10.17 3.46
CA LEU A 115 -13.82 9.57 2.58
C LEU A 115 -13.24 8.43 1.75
N ALA A 116 -12.05 8.62 1.17
CA ALA A 116 -11.37 7.57 0.40
C ALA A 116 -11.07 6.33 1.26
N ILE A 117 -10.62 6.52 2.50
CA ILE A 117 -10.41 5.42 3.46
C ILE A 117 -11.74 4.73 3.81
N ALA A 118 -12.82 5.49 4.02
CA ALA A 118 -14.14 4.92 4.30
C ALA A 118 -14.65 4.06 3.13
N ILE A 119 -14.52 4.56 1.89
CA ILE A 119 -14.86 3.81 0.67
C ILE A 119 -14.04 2.52 0.56
N TRP A 120 -12.75 2.59 0.89
CA TRP A 120 -11.89 1.41 0.91
C TRP A 120 -12.36 0.37 1.95
N VAL A 121 -12.69 0.79 3.18
CA VAL A 121 -13.21 -0.13 4.21
C VAL A 121 -14.47 -0.85 3.72
N VAL A 122 -15.42 -0.11 3.12
CA VAL A 122 -16.63 -0.70 2.55
C VAL A 122 -16.28 -1.69 1.43
N THR A 123 -15.36 -1.31 0.54
CA THR A 123 -14.88 -2.20 -0.55
C THR A 123 -14.30 -3.50 -0.02
N VAL A 124 -13.47 -3.45 1.04
CA VAL A 124 -12.87 -4.64 1.65
C VAL A 124 -13.92 -5.52 2.32
N ILE A 125 -14.90 -4.93 3.00
CA ILE A 125 -16.01 -5.69 3.60
C ILE A 125 -16.82 -6.41 2.51
N LEU A 126 -17.17 -5.71 1.43
CA LEU A 126 -17.90 -6.30 0.31
C LEU A 126 -17.10 -7.42 -0.37
N ALA A 127 -15.78 -7.24 -0.56
CA ALA A 127 -14.90 -8.29 -1.05
C ALA A 127 -14.87 -9.50 -0.11
N GLY A 128 -14.83 -9.25 1.21
CA GLY A 128 -14.93 -10.31 2.22
C GLY A 128 -16.22 -11.10 2.09
N VAL A 129 -17.37 -10.43 2.00
CA VAL A 129 -18.68 -11.06 1.81
C VAL A 129 -18.75 -11.84 0.49
N TRP A 130 -18.16 -11.32 -0.58
CA TRP A 130 -18.20 -11.99 -1.88
C TRP A 130 -17.34 -13.25 -1.94
N ILE A 131 -16.18 -13.24 -1.27
CA ILE A 131 -15.23 -14.36 -1.28
C ILE A 131 -15.65 -15.47 -0.29
N TRP A 132 -16.37 -15.14 0.77
CA TRP A 132 -16.84 -16.13 1.75
C TRP A 132 -18.09 -16.87 1.33
#